data_AF-G5A1E4-F1
#
_entry.id   AF-G5A1E4-F1
#
_cell.length_a   1.000
_cell.length_b   1.000
_cell.length_c   1.000
_cell.angle_alpha   90.00
_cell.angle_beta   90.00
_cell.angle_gamma   90.00
#
_symmetry.space_group_name_H-M   'P 1'
#
loop_
_entity.id
_entity.type
_entity.pdbx_description
1 polymer ?
#
loop_
_entity_poly.entity_id
_entity_poly.type
_entity_poly.pdbx_seq_one_letter_code
_entity_poly.pdbx_strand_id
1 'polypeptide(L)' 'GTCEDNGFDSQTEYKVVDCVSDQYTHAAEIFGEAPYVLTDVFEDSNCEVYKGSMAHRATGDCLVLNGE' A
#
# COMPACT_ATOMS: atom_id res chain seq x y z
N GLY A 1 -5.29 -7.02 10.70
CA GLY A 1 -3.99 -7.30 10.05
C GLY A 1 -2.94 -7.58 11.10
N THR A 2 -1.92 -8.34 10.70
CA THR A 2 -0.68 -8.49 11.47
C THR A 2 0.26 -7.38 11.03
N CYS A 3 0.85 -6.64 11.98
CA CYS A 3 1.91 -5.68 11.67
C CYS A 3 3.23 -6.42 11.53
N GLU A 4 3.86 -6.33 10.36
CA GLU A 4 5.19 -6.86 10.11
C GLU A 4 6.15 -5.69 9.84
N ASP A 5 7.30 -5.68 10.52
CA ASP A 5 8.36 -4.72 10.24
C ASP A 5 9.12 -5.16 8.99
N ASN A 6 9.20 -4.26 8.00
CA ASN A 6 10.08 -4.44 6.86
C ASN A 6 10.97 -3.20 6.74
N GLY A 7 12.28 -3.42 6.59
CA GLY A 7 13.21 -2.34 6.32
C GLY A 7 13.11 -1.91 4.87
N PHE A 8 12.80 -0.63 4.63
CA PHE A 8 12.79 -0.02 3.30
C PHE A 8 13.67 1.22 3.33
N ASP A 9 14.69 1.28 2.47
CA ASP A 9 15.63 2.41 2.37
C ASP A 9 16.16 2.96 3.71
N SER A 10 16.67 2.06 4.57
CA SER A 10 17.17 2.36 5.93
C SER A 10 16.14 2.93 6.92
N GLN A 11 14.86 2.93 6.55
CA GLN A 11 13.72 3.28 7.39
C GLN A 11 12.91 2.03 7.76
N THR A 12 12.36 2.02 8.97
CA THR A 12 11.43 0.95 9.39
C THR A 12 10.04 1.31 8.91
N GLU A 13 9.55 0.60 7.89
CA GLU A 13 8.15 0.67 7.48
C GLU A 13 7.35 -0.44 8.17
N TYR A 14 6.19 -0.07 8.69
CA TYR A 14 5.23 -1.02 9.23
C TYR A 14 4.21 -1.34 8.14
N LYS A 15 4.20 -2.59 7.69
CA LYS A 15 3.21 -3.07 6.73
C LYS A 15 2.14 -3.85 7.48
N VAL A 16 0.89 -3.61 7.11
CA VAL A 16 -0.25 -4.41 7.54
C VAL A 16 -0.85 -5.05 6.30
N VAL A 17 -1.07 -6.36 6.36
CA VAL A 17 -1.79 -7.08 5.31
C VAL A 17 -3.16 -7.46 5.84
N ASP A 18 -4.19 -7.08 5.08
CA ASP A 18 -5.58 -7.36 5.38
C ASP A 18 -6.30 -7.88 4.13
N CYS A 19 -7.16 -8.88 4.33
CA CYS A 19 -8.07 -9.36 3.29
C CYS A 19 -9.38 -8.57 3.41
N VAL A 20 -9.56 -7.57 2.55
CA VAL A 20 -10.75 -6.70 2.53
C VAL A 20 -11.47 -6.80 1.20
N SER A 21 -12.78 -6.52 1.21
CA SER A 21 -13.61 -6.54 -0.01
C SER A 21 -13.62 -5.20 -0.76
N ASP A 22 -13.27 -4.11 -0.08
CA ASP A 22 -13.21 -2.76 -0.65
C ASP A 22 -11.98 -2.04 -0.11
N GLN A 23 -10.92 -2.03 -0.92
CA GLN A 23 -9.66 -1.39 -0.57
C GLN A 23 -9.78 0.12 -0.41
N TYR A 24 -10.72 0.77 -1.10
CA TYR A 24 -10.86 2.23 -1.11
C TYR A 24 -11.48 2.69 0.20
N THR A 25 -12.57 2.03 0.61
CA THR A 25 -13.21 2.28 1.91
C THR A 25 -12.24 1.95 3.05
N HIS A 26 -11.57 0.80 3.00
CA HIS A 26 -10.62 0.39 4.06
C HIS A 26 -9.44 1.37 4.20
N ALA A 27 -8.84 1.80 3.08
CA ALA A 27 -7.75 2.78 3.12
C ALA A 27 -8.22 4.13 3.69
N ALA A 28 -9.40 4.60 3.28
CA ALA A 28 -9.97 5.84 3.82
C ALA A 28 -10.22 5.76 5.33
N GLU A 29 -10.67 4.62 5.85
CA GLU A 29 -10.86 4.39 7.28
C GLU A 29 -9.54 4.37 8.06
N ILE A 30 -8.48 3.74 7.51
CA ILE A 30 -7.16 3.67 8.14
C ILE A 30 -6.46 5.04 8.18
N PHE A 31 -6.44 5.74 7.06
CA PHE A 31 -5.69 7.00 6.94
C PHE A 31 -6.48 8.22 7.44
N GLY A 32 -7.81 8.15 7.47
CA GLY A 32 -8.66 9.26 7.89
C GLY A 32 -8.40 10.52 7.05
N GLU A 33 -8.00 11.61 7.72
CA GLU A 33 -7.67 12.88 7.04
C GLU A 33 -6.22 12.95 6.52
N ALA A 34 -5.38 11.96 6.83
CA ALA A 34 -4.00 11.96 6.35
C ALA A 34 -3.95 11.70 4.84
N PRO A 35 -3.13 12.45 4.08
CA PRO A 35 -2.96 12.18 2.66
C PRO A 35 -2.25 10.83 2.45
N TYR A 36 -2.70 10.07 1.46
CA TYR A 36 -2.15 8.77 1.10
C TYR A 36 -2.24 8.53 -0.42
N VAL A 37 -1.44 7.58 -0.90
CA VAL A 37 -1.50 7.04 -2.26
C VAL A 37 -1.96 5.61 -2.15
N LEU A 38 -3.00 5.25 -2.91
CA LEU A 38 -3.45 3.88 -3.10
C LEU A 38 -3.10 3.45 -4.51
N THR A 39 -2.49 2.28 -4.64
CA THR A 39 -2.09 1.69 -5.92
C THR A 39 -2.68 0.30 -6.03
N ASP A 40 -3.45 0.07 -7.09
CA ASP A 40 -3.94 -1.25 -7.45
C ASP A 40 -2.86 -2.01 -8.25
N VAL A 41 -2.65 -3.26 -7.90
CA VAL A 41 -1.68 -4.17 -8.52
C VAL A 41 -2.45 -5.24 -9.28
N PHE A 42 -2.06 -5.46 -10.53
CA PHE A 42 -2.61 -6.47 -11.41
C PHE A 42 -1.53 -7.49 -11.77
N GLU A 43 -1.92 -8.73 -12.03
CA GLU A 43 -0.98 -9.79 -12.42
C GLU A 43 -0.57 -9.72 -13.90
N ASP A 44 -1.39 -9.08 -14.71
CA ASP A 44 -1.20 -8.97 -16.15
C ASP A 44 -0.87 -7.54 -16.59
N SER A 45 -0.42 -7.42 -17.84
CA SER A 45 -0.07 -6.13 -18.45
C SER A 45 -1.27 -5.31 -18.95
N ASN A 46 -2.47 -5.91 -18.98
CA ASN A 46 -3.71 -5.28 -19.43
C ASN A 46 -4.60 -4.80 -18.27
N CYS A 47 -4.14 -4.98 -17.03
CA CYS A 47 -4.84 -4.64 -15.80
C CYS A 47 -6.22 -5.32 -15.66
N GLU A 48 -6.35 -6.58 -16.06
CA GLU A 48 -7.63 -7.32 -16.00
C GLU A 48 -7.73 -8.22 -14.75
N VAL A 49 -6.63 -8.85 -14.36
CA VAL A 49 -6.54 -9.77 -13.21
C VAL A 49 -6.02 -9.00 -12.00
N TYR A 50 -6.95 -8.54 -11.16
CA TYR A 50 -6.64 -7.85 -9.91
C TYR A 50 -5.91 -8.79 -8.93
N LYS A 51 -4.75 -8.34 -8.44
CA LYS A 51 -3.92 -9.06 -7.47
C LYS A 51 -4.13 -8.56 -6.05
N GLY A 52 -4.31 -7.25 -5.88
CA GLY A 52 -4.40 -6.59 -4.58
C GLY A 52 -4.09 -5.10 -4.69
N SER A 53 -4.09 -4.40 -3.57
CA SER A 53 -3.73 -2.98 -3.51
C SER A 53 -2.71 -2.71 -2.42
N MET A 54 -1.95 -1.64 -2.60
CA MET A 54 -0.98 -1.14 -1.64
C MET A 54 -1.29 0.33 -1.34
N ALA A 55 -1.35 0.67 -0.05
CA ALA A 55 -1.64 2.03 0.40
C ALA A 55 -0.46 2.57 1.20
N HIS A 56 0.01 3.76 0.85
CA HIS A 56 1.14 4.43 1.49
C HIS A 56 0.75 5.82 1.95
N ARG A 57 1.18 6.19 3.16
CA ARG A 57 1.01 7.56 3.64
C ARG A 57 1.87 8.51 2.81
N ALA A 58 1.30 9.62 2.36
CA ALA A 58 2.03 10.67 1.67
C ALA A 58 2.70 11.59 2.70
N THR A 59 3.89 11.24 3.17
CA THR A 59 4.70 12.07 4.09
C THR A 59 5.37 13.25 3.38
N GLY A 60 5.43 13.20 2.04
CA GLY A 60 6.19 14.14 1.21
C GLY A 60 7.56 13.61 0.78
N ASP A 61 7.94 12.43 1.25
CA ASP A 61 9.19 11.76 0.86
C ASP A 61 8.99 11.00 -0.46
N CYS A 62 9.97 11.10 -1.35
CA CYS A 62 10.02 10.30 -2.58
C CYS A 62 10.69 8.96 -2.28
N LEU A 63 9.89 7.92 -2.09
CA LEU A 63 10.39 6.56 -1.96
C LEU A 63 10.60 5.96 -3.36
N VAL A 64 11.83 5.53 -3.66
CA VAL A 64 12.12 4.79 -4.88
C VAL A 64 11.81 3.32 -4.62
N LEU A 65 10.69 2.84 -5.17
CA LEU A 65 10.38 1.42 -5.21
C LEU A 65 11.30 0.76 -6.24
N ASN A 66 12.47 0.30 -5.80
CA ASN A 66 13.29 -0.58 -6.62
C ASN A 66 12.55 -1.91 -6.72
N GLY A 67 11.89 -2.13 -7.86
CA GLY A 67 11.24 -3.41 -8.14
C GLY A 67 12.27 -4.52 -8.22
N GLU A 68 12.27 -5.40 -7.22
CA GLU A 68 12.90 -6.73 -7.30
C GLU A 68 11.90 -7.76 -7.84
#